data_AF-A0A0U5ARZ8-F1
#
_entry.id   AF-A0A0U5ARZ8-F1
#
_cell.length_a   1.000
_cell.length_b   1.000
_cell.length_c   1.000
_cell.angle_alpha   90.00
_cell.angle_beta   90.00
_cell.angle_gamma   90.00
#
_symmetry.space_group_name_H-M   'P 1'
#
loop_
_entity.id
_entity.type
_entity.pdbx_description
1 polymer ?
#
loop_
_entity_poly.entity_id
_entity_poly.type
_entity_poly.pdbx_seq_one_letter_code
_entity_poly.pdbx_strand_id
1 'polypeptide(L)' 'MTMDRALRLTAGIAMLILFIFGIWGSNVHWFWKAFLLFMSLNHIQSAFTNWCPVMSLYRKLGIKDCCKEDEIKS' A
#
# COMPACT_ATOMS: atom_id res chain seq x y z
N MET A 1 4.52 16.71 6.53
CA MET A 1 3.88 15.50 5.98
C MET A 1 4.12 15.53 4.49
N THR A 2 5.04 14.72 3.97
CA THR A 2 5.35 14.68 2.54
C THR A 2 4.21 13.99 1.79
N MET A 3 3.90 14.45 0.57
CA MET A 3 2.85 13.90 -0.32
C MET A 3 2.88 12.36 -0.41
N ASP A 4 4.09 11.78 -0.38
CA ASP A 4 4.37 10.35 -0.40
C ASP A 4 3.66 9.55 0.72
N ARG A 5 3.59 10.16 1.91
CA ARG A 5 3.00 9.52 3.10
C ARG A 5 1.48 9.49 3.02
N ALA A 6 0.89 10.57 2.50
CA ALA A 6 -0.54 10.64 2.24
C ALA A 6 -0.95 9.65 1.16
N LEU A 7 -0.19 9.56 0.06
CA LEU A 7 -0.48 8.65 -1.04
C LEU A 7 -0.43 7.17 -0.62
N ARG A 8 0.56 6.78 0.19
CA ARG A 8 0.64 5.41 0.77
C ARG A 8 -0.52 5.10 1.71
N LEU A 9 -0.93 6.08 2.52
CA LEU A 9 -2.05 5.92 3.45
C LEU A 9 -3.37 5.75 2.70
N THR A 10 -3.62 6.60 1.69
CA THR A 10 -4.80 6.51 0.83
C THR A 10 -4.84 5.19 0.06
N ALA A 11 -3.71 4.72 -0.47
CA ALA A 11 -3.62 3.42 -1.15
C ALA A 11 -3.90 2.24 -0.20
N GLY A 12 -3.35 2.26 1.02
CA GLY A 12 -3.61 1.23 2.04
C GLY A 12 -5.10 1.15 2.43
N ILE A 13 -5.73 2.31 2.63
CA ILE A 13 -7.17 2.42 2.96
C ILE A 13 -8.04 1.97 1.79
N ALA A 14 -7.74 2.40 0.56
CA ALA A 14 -8.47 1.99 -0.63
C ALA A 14 -8.43 0.46 -0.81
N MET A 15 -7.27 -0.17 -0.58
CA MET A 15 -7.12 -1.63 -0.62
C MET A 15 -7.95 -2.34 0.46
N LEU A 16 -8.04 -1.75 1.66
CA LEU A 16 -8.84 -2.28 2.77
C LEU A 16 -10.34 -2.22 2.43
N ILE A 17 -10.79 -1.10 1.85
CA ILE A 17 -12.17 -0.93 1.39
C ILE A 17 -12.49 -1.96 0.30
N LEU A 18 -11.63 -2.13 -0.70
CA LEU A 18 -11.80 -3.14 -1.76
C LEU A 18 -11.86 -4.57 -1.19
N PHE A 19 -11.05 -4.87 -0.18
CA PHE A 19 -11.08 -6.17 0.48
C PHE A 19 -12.41 -6.42 1.20
N ILE A 20 -12.89 -5.45 1.98
CA ILE A 20 -14.16 -5.54 2.72
C ILE A 20 -15.34 -5.62 1.74
N PHE A 21 -15.37 -4.80 0.68
CA PHE A 21 -16.50 -4.79 -0.25
C PHE A 21 -16.46 -5.93 -1.27
N GLY A 22 -15.29 -6.29 -1.79
CA GLY A 22 -15.16 -7.25 -2.90
C GLY A 22 -14.95 -8.70 -2.47
N ILE A 23 -14.16 -8.94 -1.43
CA ILE A 23 -13.67 -10.29 -1.10
C ILE A 23 -14.38 -10.86 0.13
N TRP A 24 -14.93 -10.02 0.99
CA TRP A 24 -15.64 -10.46 2.19
C TRP A 24 -16.80 -11.42 1.87
N GLY A 25 -17.58 -11.14 0.83
CA GLY A 25 -18.71 -11.97 0.40
C GLY A 25 -18.36 -13.14 -0.53
N SER A 26 -17.12 -13.23 -1.02
CA SER A 26 -16.74 -14.23 -2.02
C SER A 26 -16.24 -15.53 -1.37
N ASN A 27 -16.53 -16.69 -2.00
CA ASN A 27 -16.06 -18.04 -1.63
C ASN A 27 -14.56 -18.22 -1.95
N VAL A 28 -13.75 -17.25 -1.53
CA VAL A 28 -12.28 -17.30 -1.66
C VAL A 28 -11.71 -18.01 -0.43
N HIS A 29 -10.73 -18.88 -0.66
CA HIS A 29 -10.03 -19.61 0.38
C HIS A 29 -9.56 -18.69 1.51
N TRP A 30 -9.75 -19.09 2.77
CA TRP A 30 -9.43 -18.28 3.97
C TRP A 30 -8.03 -17.67 3.89
N PHE A 31 -7.05 -18.43 3.40
CA PHE A 31 -5.66 -17.99 3.30
C PHE A 31 -5.51 -16.69 2.50
N TRP A 32 -6.22 -16.55 1.38
CA TRP A 32 -6.17 -15.34 0.56
C TRP A 32 -6.81 -14.16 1.27
N LYS A 33 -7.89 -14.40 2.04
CA LYS A 33 -8.51 -13.36 2.87
C LYS A 33 -7.55 -12.83 3.93
N ALA A 34 -6.87 -13.72 4.65
CA ALA A 34 -5.87 -13.35 5.64
C ALA A 34 -4.68 -12.63 5.00
N PHE A 35 -4.23 -13.07 3.82
CA PHE A 35 -3.12 -12.45 3.09
C PHE A 35 -3.43 -11.01 2.66
N LEU A 36 -4.60 -10.76 2.08
CA LEU A 36 -5.03 -9.41 1.67
C LEU A 36 -5.22 -8.46 2.85
N LEU A 37 -5.83 -8.95 3.93
CA LEU A 37 -5.97 -8.20 5.17
C LEU A 37 -4.59 -7.85 5.74
N PHE A 38 -3.69 -8.83 5.81
CA PHE A 38 -2.32 -8.64 6.27
C PHE A 38 -1.56 -7.63 5.40
N MET A 39 -1.67 -7.73 4.07
CA MET A 39 -1.00 -6.83 3.14
C MET A 39 -1.50 -5.37 3.30
N SER A 40 -2.83 -5.16 3.41
CA SER A 40 -3.41 -3.82 3.62
C SER A 40 -2.97 -3.21 4.95
N LEU A 41 -2.99 -3.97 6.04
CA LEU A 41 -2.52 -3.52 7.36
C LEU A 41 -1.03 -3.15 7.36
N ASN A 42 -0.19 -3.94 6.70
CA ASN A 42 1.24 -3.62 6.56
C ASN A 42 1.47 -2.33 5.75
N HIS A 43 0.60 -2.05 4.76
CA HIS A 43 0.68 -0.82 3.98
C HIS A 43 0.30 0.42 4.81
N ILE A 44 -0.73 0.31 5.66
CA ILE A 44 -1.14 1.36 6.60
C ILE A 44 -0.04 1.59 7.65
N GLN A 45 0.53 0.52 8.20
CA GLN A 45 1.65 0.61 9.13
C GLN A 45 2.83 1.34 8.49
N SER A 46 3.21 0.99 7.26
CA SER A 46 4.27 1.66 6.51
C SER A 46 4.04 3.16 6.32
N ALA A 47 2.79 3.57 6.08
CA ALA A 47 2.41 4.98 5.99
C ALA A 47 2.54 5.71 7.33
N PHE A 48 2.27 5.04 8.46
CA PHE A 48 2.40 5.61 9.79
C PHE A 48 3.84 5.60 10.33
N THR A 49 4.64 4.57 10.10
CA THR A 49 6.03 4.49 10.62
C THR A 49 7.08 5.14 9.71
N ASN A 50 6.70 5.67 8.53
CA ASN A 50 7.61 6.12 7.46
C ASN A 50 8.59 5.03 6.98
N TRP A 51 8.39 3.79 7.39
CA TRP A 51 9.25 2.68 7.01
C TRP A 51 8.59 1.99 5.84
N CYS A 52 9.01 2.37 4.63
CA CYS A 52 8.57 1.73 3.41
C CYS A 52 9.57 0.64 3.03
N PRO A 53 9.26 -0.66 3.25
CA PRO A 53 10.16 -1.75 2.92
C PRO A 53 10.50 -1.78 1.41
N VAL A 54 9.59 -1.29 0.56
CA VAL A 54 9.83 -1.13 -0.88
C VAL A 54 10.89 -0.07 -1.14
N MET A 55 10.81 1.07 -0.45
CA MET A 55 11.80 2.15 -0.61
C MET A 55 13.18 1.72 -0.08
N SER A 56 13.21 0.99 1.04
CA SER A 56 14.47 0.45 1.57
C SER A 56 15.04 -0.67 0.69
N LEU A 57 14.20 -1.47 0.04
CA LEU A 57 14.61 -2.46 -0.95
C LEU A 57 15.18 -1.80 -2.21
N TYR A 58 14.50 -0.79 -2.76
CA TYR A 58 15.00 -0.04 -3.91
C TYR A 58 16.31 0.71 -3.61
N ARG A 59 16.42 1.27 -2.40
CA ARG A 59 17.67 1.89 -1.93
C ARG A 59 18.81 0.87 -1.78
N LYS A 60 18.48 -0.37 -1.39
CA LYS A 60 19.44 -1.51 -1.40
C LYS A 60 19.79 -1.98 -2.81
N LEU A 61 18.87 -1.89 -3.76
CA LEU A 61 19.07 -2.21 -5.16
C LEU A 61 19.77 -1.09 -5.95
N GLY A 62 20.10 0.04 -5.31
CA GLY A 62 20.84 1.15 -5.93
C GLY A 62 20.00 1.99 -6.90
N ILE A 63 18.68 1.82 -6.91
CA ILE A 63 17.78 2.63 -7.73
C ILE A 63 17.71 4.02 -7.10
N LYS A 64 18.19 5.03 -7.82
CA LYS A 64 18.07 6.44 -7.42
C LYS A 64 16.63 6.87 -7.58
N ASP A 65 16.12 7.60 -6.58
CA ASP A 65 14.82 8.25 -6.63
C ASP A 65 14.79 9.24 -7.80
N CYS A 66 14.35 8.80 -8.96
CA CYS A 66 13.99 9.71 -10.03
C CYS A 66 12.68 10.38 -9.58
N CYS A 67 12.69 11.71 -9.64
CA CYS A 67 11.55 12.62 -9.59
C CYS A 67 10.15 11.99 -9.43
N LYS A 68 9.38 12.52 -8.47
CA LYS A 68 7.93 12.37 -8.48
C LYS A 68 7.41 12.87 -9.84
N GLU A 69 6.78 11.97 -10.60
CA GLU A 69 5.92 12.34 -11.72
C GLU A 69 4.51 12.54 -11.16
N ASP A 70 3.97 13.74 -11.44
CA ASP A 70 2.59 14.16 -11.26
C ASP A 70 1.60 13.33 -12.11
N GLU A 71 0.30 13.66 -12.05
CA GLU A 71 -0.82 13.21 -12.93
C GLU A 71 -1.85 12.21 -12.33
N ILE A 72 -2.73 12.70 -11.44
CA ILE A 72 -4.17 12.43 -11.61
C ILE A 72 -4.90 13.78 -11.56
N LYS A 73 -4.73 14.53 -12.65
CA LYS A 73 -5.75 15.42 -13.19
C LYS A 73 -6.20 14.79 -14.51
N SER A 74 -7.25 13.97 -14.47
CA SER A 74 -8.15 13.74 -15.60
C SER A 74 -9.50 13.28 -15.11
#